data_AF-A0A2D7ICA7-F1
#
_entry.id   AF-A0A2D7ICA7-F1
#
_cell.length_a   1.000
_cell.length_b   1.000
_cell.length_c   1.000
_cell.angle_alpha   90.00
_cell.angle_beta   90.00
_cell.angle_gamma   90.00
#
_symmetry.space_group_name_H-M   'P 1'
#
loop_
_entity.id
_entity.type
_entity.pdbx_description
1 polymer ?
#
loop_
_entity_poly.entity_id
_entity_poly.type
_entity_poly.pdbx_seq_one_letter_code
_entity_poly.pdbx_strand_id
1 'polypeptide(L)' 'MIDLTCTNNGLSKPAEILNESDKYMKVVVEGTAMTIELYRNEPKGPYVGHKAGLEFKYQPE' A
#
# COMPACT_ATOMS: atom_id res chain seq x y z
N MET A 1 -4.63 9.95 3.41
CA MET A 1 -5.22 8.86 2.61
C MET A 1 -4.40 8.70 1.34
N ILE A 2 -4.32 7.49 0.82
CA ILE A 2 -3.60 7.15 -0.41
C ILE A 2 -4.50 6.31 -1.32
N ASP A 3 -4.22 6.32 -2.62
CA ASP A 3 -4.79 5.35 -3.55
C ASP A 3 -3.86 4.15 -3.67
N LEU A 4 -4.29 3.01 -3.14
CA LEU A 4 -3.52 1.78 -3.19
C LEU A 4 -3.93 0.96 -4.41
N THR A 5 -3.00 0.73 -5.33
CA THR A 5 -3.24 -0.04 -6.56
C THR A 5 -2.91 -1.51 -6.36
N CYS A 6 -3.84 -2.41 -6.68
CA CYS A 6 -3.56 -3.83 -6.80
C CYS A 6 -2.97 -4.14 -8.18
N THR A 7 -1.76 -4.68 -8.24
CA THR A 7 -1.07 -4.91 -9.52
C THR A 7 -1.63 -6.10 -10.29
N ASN A 8 -2.32 -7.03 -9.60
CA ASN A 8 -2.95 -8.19 -10.24
C ASN A 8 -4.16 -7.84 -11.12
N ASN A 9 -4.89 -6.77 -10.79
CA ASN A 9 -6.10 -6.39 -11.52
C ASN A 9 -6.11 -4.92 -12.00
N GLY A 10 -5.11 -4.12 -11.62
CA GLY A 10 -4.98 -2.71 -11.98
C GLY A 10 -5.96 -1.77 -11.28
N LEU A 11 -6.79 -2.26 -10.36
CA LEU A 11 -7.77 -1.45 -9.65
C LEU A 11 -7.12 -0.77 -8.45
N SER A 12 -7.53 0.47 -8.19
CA SER A 12 -7.10 1.24 -7.01
C SER A 12 -8.24 1.38 -6.02
N LYS A 13 -7.91 1.37 -4.73
CA LYS A 13 -8.85 1.67 -3.66
C LYS A 13 -8.22 2.66 -2.68
N PRO A 14 -9.03 3.57 -2.11
CA PRO A 14 -8.56 4.44 -1.06
C PRO A 14 -8.16 3.64 0.18
N ALA A 15 -7.08 4.06 0.81
CA ALA A 15 -6.57 3.49 2.05
C ALA A 15 -6.09 4.59 3.00
N GLU A 16 -6.29 4.37 4.29
CA GLU A 16 -5.80 5.24 5.35
C GLU A 16 -4.44 4.73 5.86
N ILE A 17 -3.50 5.66 6.06
CA ILE A 17 -2.19 5.35 6.62
C ILE A 17 -2.35 5.21 8.13
N LEU A 18 -2.00 4.03 8.66
CA LEU A 18 -1.95 3.75 10.10
C LEU A 18 -0.55 3.99 10.67
N ASN A 19 0.49 3.76 9.87
CA ASN A 19 1.88 3.97 10.25
C ASN A 19 2.73 4.21 9.00
N GLU A 20 3.70 5.10 9.07
CA GLU A 20 4.61 5.40 7.95
C GLU A 20 6.02 5.69 8.47
N SER A 21 7.01 5.21 7.70
CA SER A 21 8.43 5.48 7.86
C SER A 21 9.11 5.43 6.49
N ASP A 22 10.40 5.77 6.45
CA ASP A 22 11.19 5.82 5.23
C ASP A 22 11.20 4.53 4.40
N LYS A 23 10.93 3.36 4.98
CA LYS A 23 10.96 2.08 4.25
C LYS A 23 9.75 1.19 4.48
N TYR A 24 8.84 1.61 5.35
CA TYR A 24 7.66 0.83 5.73
C TYR A 24 6.43 1.71 5.81
N MET A 25 5.30 1.17 5.36
CA MET A 25 3.99 1.80 5.49
C MET A 25 2.95 0.75 5.81
N LYS A 26 2.11 1.02 6.79
CA LYS A 26 0.93 0.23 7.10
C LYS A 26 -0.31 1.02 6.77
N VAL A 27 -1.19 0.41 5.99
CA VAL A 27 -2.45 1.03 5.57
C VAL A 27 -3.63 0.14 5.89
N VAL A 28 -4.82 0.73 6.03
CA VAL A 28 -6.11 0.05 6.07
C VAL A 28 -6.94 0.44 4.85
N VAL A 29 -7.46 -0.54 4.13
CA VAL A 29 -8.29 -0.28 2.95
C VAL A 29 -9.65 0.22 3.41
N GLU A 30 -10.08 1.37 2.87
CA GLU A 30 -11.32 2.03 3.27
C GLU A 30 -12.53 1.10 3.11
N GLY A 31 -13.46 1.16 4.07
CA GLY A 31 -14.63 0.28 4.11
C GLY A 31 -14.33 -1.18 4.49
N THR A 32 -13.10 -1.49 4.93
CA THR A 32 -12.72 -2.82 5.38
C THR A 32 -11.88 -2.77 6.66
N ALA A 33 -11.77 -3.90 7.37
CA ALA A 33 -10.78 -4.09 8.43
C ALA A 33 -9.43 -4.62 7.90
N MET A 34 -9.24 -4.63 6.57
CA MET A 34 -8.06 -5.23 5.95
C MET A 34 -6.88 -4.26 6.02
N THR A 35 -5.85 -4.64 6.78
CA THR A 35 -4.58 -3.93 6.78
C THR A 35 -3.59 -4.54 5.80
N ILE A 36 -2.83 -3.70 5.11
CA ILE A 36 -1.75 -4.07 4.22
C ILE A 36 -0.47 -3.41 4.70
N GLU A 37 0.59 -4.19 4.77
CA GLU A 37 1.94 -3.71 5.06
C GLU A 37 2.72 -3.63 3.75
N LEU A 38 3.29 -2.46 3.49
CA LEU A 38 4.03 -2.13 2.29
C LEU A 38 5.46 -1.76 2.68
N TYR A 39 6.41 -2.13 1.82
CA TYR A 39 7.83 -1.91 2.03
C TYR A 39 8.45 -1.28 0.77
N ARG A 40 9.46 -0.43 0.95
CA ARG A 40 10.27 0.09 -0.17
C ARG A 40 11.75 -0.03 0.12
N ASN A 41 12.52 -0.31 -0.93
CA ASN A 41 13.98 -0.43 -0.83
C ASN A 41 14.68 0.93 -0.87
N GLU A 42 14.17 1.84 -1.69
CA GLU A 42 14.72 3.17 -1.92
C GLU A 42 13.77 4.24 -1.37
N PRO A 43 14.26 5.33 -0.76
CA PRO A 43 13.41 6.41 -0.23
C PRO A 43 12.50 7.09 -1.28
N LYS A 44 12.83 6.98 -2.57
CA LYS A 44 12.02 7.50 -3.68
C LYS A 44 11.29 6.42 -4.47
N GLY A 45 11.48 5.16 -4.08
CA GLY A 45 10.87 4.01 -4.73
C GLY A 45 9.44 3.78 -4.27
N PRO A 46 8.70 2.94 -5.01
CA PRO A 46 7.35 2.56 -4.62
C PRO A 46 7.37 1.69 -3.36
N TYR A 47 6.35 1.86 -2.55
CA TYR A 47 5.95 0.92 -1.52
C TYR A 47 5.24 -0.27 -2.19
N VAL A 48 5.67 -1.49 -1.84
CA VAL A 48 5.11 -2.74 -2.36
C VAL A 48 4.77 -3.66 -1.19
N GLY A 49 3.59 -4.25 -1.20
CA GLY A 49 3.17 -5.21 -0.18
C GLY A 49 2.32 -6.33 -0.74
N HIS A 50 2.23 -7.40 0.03
CA HIS A 50 1.56 -8.62 -0.39
C HIS A 50 0.52 -9.02 0.67
N LYS A 51 -0.71 -9.30 0.22
CA LYS A 51 -1.77 -9.77 1.11
C LYS A 51 -2.72 -10.70 0.36
N ALA A 52 -3.01 -11.86 0.94
CA ALA A 52 -3.93 -12.85 0.38
C ALA A 52 -3.61 -13.27 -1.07
N GLY A 53 -2.32 -13.37 -1.43
CA GLY A 53 -1.89 -13.71 -2.79
C GLY A 53 -1.95 -12.58 -3.80
N LEU A 54 -2.31 -11.36 -3.38
CA LEU A 54 -2.31 -10.15 -4.20
C LEU A 54 -1.12 -9.26 -3.84
N GLU A 55 -0.60 -8.56 -4.84
CA GLU A 55 0.41 -7.51 -4.69
C GLU A 55 -0.26 -6.14 -4.81
N PHE A 56 0.18 -5.23 -3.94
CA PHE A 56 -0.28 -3.86 -3.84
C PHE A 56 0.90 -2.91 -3.94
N LYS A 57 0.69 -1.79 -4.63
CA LYS A 57 1.70 -0.77 -4.87
C LYS A 57 1.17 0.62 -4.55
N TYR A 58 2.02 1.43 -3.93
CA TYR A 58 1.82 2.87 -3.77
C TYR A 58 3.10 3.63 -4.10
N GLN A 59 2.99 4.69 -4.88
CA GLN A 59 4.09 5.59 -5.22
C GLN A 59 3.70 6.99 -4.71
N PRO A 60 4.40 7.53 -3.69
CA PRO A 60 4.27 8.94 -3.33
C PRO A 60 4.75 9.82 -4.49
N GLU A 61 4.08 10.96 -4.71
CA GLU A 61 4.51 11.98 -5.70
C GLU A 61 5.90 12.56 -5.42
#